data_AF-A0A2W5CQG4-F1
#
_entry.id   AF-A0A2W5CQG4-F1
#
_cell.length_a   1.000
_cell.length_b   1.000
_cell.length_c   1.000
_cell.angle_alpha   90.00
_cell.angle_beta   90.00
_cell.angle_gamma   90.00
#
_symmetry.space_group_name_H-M   'P 1'
#
loop_
_entity.id
_entity.type
_entity.pdbx_description
1 polymer ?
#
loop_
_entity_poly.entity_id
_entity_poly.type
_entity_poly.pdbx_seq_one_letter_code
_entity_poly.pdbx_strand_id
1 'polypeptide(L)'
;MIERLKNLDPLIVLILCAVGVAIIAPARGGFADTFDVLTNIGIALLFFLYGARLSTREAINGIKHWKLHLTILAFTFAVYPLIGLALRPLTLFIPHDLYLGILYLTLVPSTVQSSVAFTSVAKGNVAGAIVSASASNLAGVVLTPLLV
;
A
#
# COMPACT_ATOMS: atom_id res chain seq x y z
N MET A 1 6.68 -31.37 7.02
CA MET A 1 6.31 -30.09 7.69
C MET A 1 7.11 -28.89 7.17
N ILE A 2 8.37 -29.05 6.76
CA ILE A 2 9.23 -27.96 6.25
C ILE A 2 8.92 -27.57 4.79
N GLU A 3 8.40 -28.47 3.95
CA GLU A 3 8.02 -28.12 2.56
C GLU A 3 6.88 -27.11 2.45
N ARG A 4 6.01 -26.99 3.46
CA ARG A 4 4.87 -26.05 3.44
C ARG A 4 5.30 -24.60 3.70
N LEU A 5 6.49 -24.38 4.27
CA LEU A 5 7.11 -23.05 4.39
C LEU A 5 7.67 -22.52 3.07
N LYS A 6 7.89 -23.39 2.07
CA LYS A 6 8.49 -23.00 0.78
C LYS A 6 7.58 -22.10 -0.07
N ASN A 7 6.29 -22.02 0.27
CA ASN A 7 5.27 -21.22 -0.43
C ASN A 7 4.78 -20.01 0.39
N LEU A 8 5.36 -19.73 1.56
CA LEU A 8 4.97 -18.57 2.36
C LEU A 8 5.74 -17.34 1.90
N ASP A 9 5.02 -16.26 1.58
CA ASP A 9 5.65 -14.98 1.26
C ASP A 9 6.42 -14.47 2.50
N PRO A 10 7.75 -14.33 2.41
CA PRO A 10 8.58 -13.87 3.52
C PRO A 10 8.11 -12.54 4.11
N LEU A 11 7.55 -11.65 3.27
CA LEU A 11 7.02 -10.36 3.71
C LEU A 11 5.83 -10.55 4.66
N ILE A 12 4.88 -11.41 4.29
CA ILE A 12 3.69 -11.69 5.11
C ILE A 12 4.11 -12.31 6.45
N VAL A 13 5.04 -13.27 6.41
CA VAL A 13 5.55 -13.91 7.63
C VAL A 13 6.21 -12.88 8.55
N LEU A 14 7.06 -12.01 8.01
CA LEU A 14 7.72 -10.94 8.77
C LEU A 14 6.71 -9.95 9.37
N ILE A 15 5.67 -9.56 8.62
CA ILE A 15 4.60 -8.68 9.13
C ILE A 15 3.86 -9.35 10.30
N LEU A 16 3.46 -10.62 10.15
CA LEU A 16 2.76 -11.34 11.21
C LEU A 16 3.64 -11.53 12.46
N CYS A 17 4.93 -11.83 12.26
CA CYS A 17 5.91 -11.89 13.35
C CYS A 17 6.05 -10.54 14.04
N ALA A 18 6.16 -9.43 13.29
CA ALA A 18 6.26 -8.09 13.85
C ALA A 18 5.02 -7.71 14.67
N VAL A 19 3.82 -8.05 14.18
CA VAL A 19 2.56 -7.88 14.94
C VAL A 19 2.59 -8.72 16.22
N GLY A 20 3.00 -9.99 16.15
CA GLY A 20 3.12 -10.85 17.32
C GLY A 20 4.09 -10.29 18.37
N VAL A 21 5.25 -9.78 17.93
CA VAL A 21 6.22 -9.11 18.81
C VAL A 21 5.60 -7.85 19.42
N ALA A 22 4.92 -7.01 18.64
CA ALA A 22 4.29 -5.79 19.15
C ALA A 22 3.18 -6.04 20.18
N ILE A 23 2.46 -7.17 20.08
CA ILE A 23 1.46 -7.57 21.08
C ILE A 23 2.12 -7.93 22.42
N ILE A 24 3.25 -8.64 22.39
CA ILE A 24 3.93 -9.14 23.60
C ILE A 24 4.82 -8.05 24.22
N ALA A 25 5.54 -7.31 23.39
CA ALA A 25 6.53 -6.30 23.77
C ALA A 25 6.31 -5.01 22.95
N PRO A 26 5.24 -4.26 23.21
CA PRO A 26 4.97 -3.00 22.51
C PRO A 26 6.04 -1.95 22.83
N ALA A 27 6.44 -1.19 21.81
CA ALA A 27 7.25 0.01 22.02
C ALA A 27 6.46 1.02 22.87
N ARG A 28 7.07 1.53 23.95
CA ARG A 28 6.44 2.49 24.87
C ARG A 28 7.44 3.56 25.31
N GLY A 29 6.94 4.75 25.68
CA GLY A 29 7.75 5.87 26.16
C GLY A 29 8.81 6.32 25.15
N GLY A 30 9.97 6.78 25.62
CA GLY A 30 11.02 7.32 24.74
C GLY A 30 11.58 6.33 23.70
N PHE A 31 11.39 5.01 23.89
CA PHE A 31 11.69 4.03 22.85
C PHE A 31 10.73 4.14 21.66
N ALA A 32 9.44 4.39 21.90
CA ALA A 32 8.46 4.59 20.83
C ALA A 32 8.78 5.86 20.03
N ASP A 33 9.15 6.96 20.69
CA ASP A 33 9.51 8.21 20.01
C ASP A 33 10.74 8.03 19.10
N THR A 34 11.77 7.33 19.59
CA THR A 34 12.96 7.03 18.79
C THR A 34 12.63 6.10 17.63
N PHE A 35 11.77 5.10 17.86
CA PHE A 35 11.35 4.15 16.84
C PHE A 35 10.51 4.83 15.75
N ASP A 36 9.67 5.81 16.10
CA ASP A 36 8.87 6.60 15.15
C ASP A 36 9.77 7.40 14.20
N VAL A 37 10.82 8.06 14.71
CA VAL A 37 11.82 8.73 13.87
C VAL A 37 12.50 7.73 12.93
N LEU A 38 12.88 6.55 13.44
CA LEU A 38 13.50 5.51 12.63
C LEU A 38 12.55 4.99 11.53
N THR A 39 11.26 4.82 11.85
CA THR A 39 10.23 4.46 10.89
C THR A 39 10.08 5.54 9.81
N ASN A 40 10.05 6.81 10.19
CA ASN A 40 9.97 7.93 9.25
C ASN A 40 11.18 7.99 8.31
N ILE A 41 12.39 7.78 8.84
CA ILE A 41 13.61 7.66 8.01
C ILE A 41 13.52 6.47 7.06
N GLY A 42 13.02 5.32 7.55
CA GLY A 42 12.82 4.12 6.74
C GLY A 42 11.83 4.34 5.60
N ILE A 43 10.72 5.01 5.85
CA ILE A 43 9.73 5.40 4.84
C ILE A 43 10.37 6.36 3.83
N ALA A 44 11.08 7.39 4.28
CA ALA A 44 11.76 8.34 3.40
C ALA A 44 12.78 7.64 2.48
N LEU A 45 13.60 6.73 3.03
CA LEU A 45 14.54 5.92 2.26
C LEU A 45 13.83 4.99 1.26
N LEU A 46 12.72 4.36 1.66
CA LEU A 46 11.94 3.49 0.79
C LEU A 46 11.40 4.27 -0.42
N PHE A 47 10.79 5.43 -0.19
CA PHE A 47 10.31 6.29 -1.27
C PHE A 47 11.45 6.85 -2.12
N PHE A 48 12.57 7.22 -1.51
CA PHE A 48 13.76 7.66 -2.24
C PHE A 48 14.30 6.55 -3.16
N LEU A 49 14.43 5.33 -2.67
CA LEU A 49 14.91 4.18 -3.46
C LEU A 49 13.91 3.82 -4.57
N TYR A 50 12.61 3.94 -4.32
CA TYR A 50 11.58 3.76 -5.35
C TYR A 50 11.68 4.84 -6.44
N GLY A 51 11.87 6.10 -6.05
CA GLY A 51 12.13 7.20 -6.98
C GLY A 51 13.41 7.00 -7.77
N ALA A 52 14.50 6.60 -7.12
CA ALA A 52 15.80 6.37 -7.74
C ALA A 52 15.80 5.16 -8.70
N ARG A 53 14.98 4.14 -8.44
CA ARG A 53 14.79 2.99 -9.33
C ARG A 53 13.88 3.27 -10.52
N LEU A 54 13.09 4.34 -10.49
CA LEU A 54 12.17 4.66 -11.57
C LEU A 54 12.94 5.20 -12.78
N SER A 55 12.95 4.46 -13.88
CA SER A 55 13.56 4.98 -15.10
C SER A 55 12.68 6.06 -15.73
N THR A 56 13.29 7.15 -16.22
CA THR A 56 12.59 8.21 -16.96
C THR A 56 11.76 7.64 -18.13
N ARG A 57 12.25 6.54 -18.72
CA ARG A 57 11.60 5.85 -19.82
C ARG A 57 10.35 5.08 -19.39
N GLU A 58 10.31 4.50 -18.19
CA GLU A 58 9.11 3.88 -17.60
C GLU A 58 8.07 4.94 -17.24
N ALA A 59 8.47 6.07 -16.67
CA ALA A 59 7.58 7.20 -16.42
C ALA A 59 6.92 7.69 -17.72
N ILE A 60 7.71 7.85 -18.79
CA ILE A 60 7.21 8.27 -20.11
C ILE A 60 6.37 7.17 -20.79
N ASN A 61 6.76 5.90 -20.68
CA ASN A 61 5.99 4.79 -21.25
C ASN A 61 4.67 4.54 -20.50
N GLY A 62 4.59 4.87 -19.21
CA GLY A 62 3.34 4.87 -18.46
C GLY A 62 2.30 5.81 -19.07
N ILE A 63 2.72 6.98 -19.55
CA ILE A 63 1.82 7.90 -20.25
C ILE A 63 1.21 7.25 -21.51
N LYS A 64 1.90 6.30 -22.17
CA LYS A 64 1.41 5.66 -23.40
C LYS A 64 0.20 4.74 -23.19
N HIS A 65 0.00 4.19 -22.00
CA HIS A 65 -1.17 3.38 -21.66
C HIS A 65 -2.14 4.10 -20.73
N TRP A 66 -2.36 5.41 -20.96
CA TRP A 66 -3.14 6.29 -20.09
C TRP A 66 -4.53 5.76 -19.70
N LYS A 67 -5.24 5.04 -20.58
CA LYS A 67 -6.54 4.41 -20.24
C LYS A 67 -6.42 3.39 -19.11
N LEU A 68 -5.36 2.58 -19.11
CA LEU A 68 -5.11 1.57 -18.07
C LEU A 68 -4.77 2.26 -16.75
N HIS A 69 -3.84 3.21 -16.78
CA HIS A 69 -3.44 3.96 -15.59
C HIS A 69 -4.59 4.75 -14.99
N LEU A 70 -5.39 5.43 -15.81
CA LEU A 70 -6.53 6.22 -15.36
C LEU A 70 -7.63 5.33 -14.79
N THR A 71 -7.86 4.14 -15.37
CA THR A 71 -8.75 3.14 -14.77
C THR A 71 -8.26 2.72 -13.40
N ILE A 72 -6.99 2.35 -13.27
CA ILE A 72 -6.42 1.90 -11.99
C ILE A 72 -6.48 3.03 -10.95
N LEU A 73 -6.06 4.25 -11.31
CA LEU A 73 -6.11 5.42 -10.43
C LEU A 73 -7.53 5.77 -10.01
N ALA A 74 -8.51 5.70 -10.92
CA ALA A 74 -9.92 5.92 -10.59
C ALA A 74 -10.42 4.87 -9.59
N PHE A 75 -10.04 3.61 -9.74
CA PHE A 75 -10.38 2.60 -8.76
C PHE A 75 -9.72 2.87 -7.40
N THR A 76 -8.42 3.17 -7.39
CA THR A 76 -7.64 3.44 -6.17
C THR A 76 -8.11 4.68 -5.41
N PHE A 77 -8.32 5.80 -6.09
CA PHE A 77 -8.56 7.11 -5.45
C PHE A 77 -9.99 7.64 -5.60
N ALA A 78 -10.90 6.90 -6.23
CA ALA A 78 -12.33 7.26 -6.25
C ALA A 78 -13.21 6.09 -5.83
N VAL A 79 -13.11 4.93 -6.49
CA VAL A 79 -14.03 3.80 -6.20
C VAL A 79 -13.82 3.25 -4.78
N TYR A 80 -12.58 2.95 -4.37
CA TYR A 80 -12.32 2.47 -3.02
C TYR A 80 -12.70 3.48 -1.92
N PRO A 81 -12.35 4.78 -2.04
CA PRO A 81 -12.84 5.81 -1.12
C PRO A 81 -14.37 5.86 -1.02
N LEU A 82 -15.08 5.81 -2.16
CA LEU A 82 -16.54 5.78 -2.18
C LEU A 82 -17.10 4.54 -1.48
N ILE A 83 -16.46 3.38 -1.64
CA ILE A 83 -16.81 2.16 -0.89
C ILE A 83 -16.60 2.39 0.62
N GLY A 84 -15.47 2.98 1.03
CA GLY A 84 -15.20 3.32 2.44
C GLY A 84 -16.26 4.26 3.03
N LEU A 85 -16.72 5.25 2.26
CA LEU A 85 -17.83 6.13 2.66
C LEU A 85 -19.17 5.37 2.72
N ALA A 86 -19.44 4.50 1.76
CA ALA A 86 -20.65 3.67 1.75
C ALA A 86 -20.70 2.68 2.93
N LEU A 87 -19.54 2.32 3.50
CA LEU A 87 -19.43 1.50 4.71
C LEU A 87 -19.70 2.27 6.01
N ARG A 88 -20.03 3.57 5.96
CA ARG A 88 -20.39 4.36 7.16
C ARG A 88 -21.45 3.70 8.07
N PRO A 89 -22.49 2.99 7.59
CA PRO A 89 -23.43 2.30 8.48
C PRO A 89 -22.78 1.28 9.43
N LEU A 90 -21.55 0.84 9.14
CA LEU A 90 -20.78 -0.04 10.02
C LEU A 90 -20.49 0.61 11.38
N THR A 91 -20.50 1.95 11.50
CA THR A 91 -20.35 2.66 12.79
C THR A 91 -21.46 2.35 13.79
N LEU A 92 -22.55 1.69 13.36
CA LEU A 92 -23.58 1.16 14.27
C LEU A 92 -23.12 -0.09 15.02
N PHE A 93 -22.12 -0.80 14.49
CA PHE A 93 -21.60 -2.07 15.02
C PHE A 93 -20.15 -2.00 15.49
N ILE A 94 -19.38 -1.02 15.01
CA ILE A 94 -17.97 -0.82 15.38
C ILE A 94 -17.69 0.59 15.91
N PRO A 95 -16.64 0.77 16.74
CA PRO A 95 -16.20 2.10 17.17
C PRO A 95 -15.85 3.01 16.00
N HIS A 96 -16.08 4.32 16.18
CA HIS A 96 -15.82 5.31 15.15
C HIS A 96 -14.36 5.34 14.71
N ASP A 97 -13.42 5.23 15.65
CA ASP A 97 -11.99 5.22 15.35
C ASP A 97 -11.58 4.03 14.47
N LEU A 98 -12.23 2.87 14.67
CA LEU A 98 -11.99 1.70 13.83
C LEU A 98 -12.55 1.91 12.43
N TYR A 99 -13.70 2.56 12.29
CA TYR A 99 -14.25 2.96 10.99
C TYR A 99 -13.30 3.92 10.25
N LEU A 100 -12.73 4.92 10.95
CA LEU A 100 -11.75 5.82 10.37
C LEU A 100 -10.50 5.06 9.89
N GLY A 101 -10.04 4.05 10.64
CA GLY A 101 -8.98 3.15 10.20
C GLY A 101 -9.34 2.40 8.91
N ILE A 102 -10.56 1.85 8.81
CA ILE A 102 -11.04 1.19 7.60
C ILE A 102 -11.10 2.17 6.42
N LEU A 103 -11.63 3.38 6.65
CA LEU A 103 -11.70 4.43 5.63
C LEU A 103 -10.29 4.82 5.17
N TYR A 104 -9.34 5.00 6.08
CA TYR A 104 -7.95 5.30 5.72
C TYR A 104 -7.34 4.22 4.82
N LEU A 105 -7.61 2.94 5.09
CA LEU A 105 -7.17 1.82 4.24
C LEU A 105 -7.75 1.87 2.82
N THR A 106 -8.85 2.59 2.57
CA THR A 106 -9.39 2.78 1.22
C THR A 106 -8.83 4.02 0.51
N LEU A 107 -8.04 4.86 1.20
CA LEU A 107 -7.43 6.09 0.68
C LEU A 107 -5.95 5.92 0.30
N VAL A 108 -5.33 4.81 0.70
CA VAL A 108 -3.90 4.53 0.44
C VAL A 108 -3.67 3.98 -0.97
N PRO A 109 -2.47 4.21 -1.57
CA PRO A 109 -2.13 3.71 -2.89
C PRO A 109 -1.99 2.18 -2.96
N SER A 110 -1.93 1.64 -4.18
CA SER A 110 -1.80 0.19 -4.43
C SER A 110 -0.37 -0.33 -4.20
N THR A 111 -0.23 -1.57 -3.72
CA THR A 111 1.07 -2.23 -3.51
C THR A 111 1.66 -2.79 -4.81
N VAL A 112 2.92 -2.43 -5.11
CA VAL A 112 3.60 -2.87 -6.36
C VAL A 112 3.72 -4.39 -6.44
N GLN A 113 4.19 -5.04 -5.36
CA GLN A 113 4.47 -6.48 -5.37
C GLN A 113 3.20 -7.32 -5.59
N SER A 114 2.12 -7.05 -4.85
CA SER A 114 0.89 -7.82 -4.94
C SER A 114 0.19 -7.60 -6.29
N SER A 115 0.13 -6.36 -6.80
CA SER A 115 -0.46 -6.08 -8.11
C SER A 115 0.24 -6.85 -9.23
N VAL A 116 1.58 -6.95 -9.18
CA VAL A 116 2.38 -7.69 -10.17
C VAL A 116 2.13 -9.19 -10.08
N ALA A 117 2.15 -9.76 -8.87
CA ALA A 117 1.94 -11.18 -8.65
C ALA A 117 0.52 -11.62 -9.07
N PHE A 118 -0.52 -10.88 -8.70
CA PHE A 118 -1.88 -11.23 -9.10
C PHE A 118 -2.14 -11.02 -10.59
N THR A 119 -1.55 -9.97 -11.20
CA THR A 119 -1.67 -9.75 -12.64
C THR A 119 -0.97 -10.86 -13.43
N SER A 120 0.19 -11.35 -12.97
CA SER A 120 0.90 -12.45 -13.65
C SER A 120 0.12 -13.76 -13.56
N VAL A 121 -0.46 -14.08 -12.40
CA VAL A 121 -1.34 -15.25 -12.21
C VAL A 121 -2.58 -15.16 -13.11
N ALA A 122 -3.15 -13.96 -13.27
CA ALA A 122 -4.28 -13.70 -14.17
C ALA A 122 -3.90 -13.62 -15.66
N LYS A 123 -2.62 -13.84 -16.02
CA LYS A 123 -2.07 -13.68 -17.39
C LYS A 123 -2.32 -12.29 -18.00
N GLY A 124 -2.37 -11.27 -17.14
CA GLY A 124 -2.57 -9.87 -17.54
C GLY A 124 -1.28 -9.14 -17.89
N ASN A 125 -1.40 -7.82 -18.07
CA ASN A 125 -0.26 -6.97 -18.42
C ASN A 125 0.60 -6.62 -17.18
N VAL A 126 1.59 -7.48 -16.90
CA VAL A 126 2.53 -7.31 -15.77
C VAL A 126 3.30 -6.00 -15.83
N ALA A 127 3.81 -5.61 -17.01
CA ALA A 127 4.53 -4.35 -17.18
C ALA A 127 3.63 -3.14 -16.86
N GLY A 128 2.37 -3.17 -17.31
CA GLY A 128 1.36 -2.17 -16.99
C GLY A 128 1.05 -2.11 -15.50
N ALA A 129 1.01 -3.25 -14.80
CA ALA A 129 0.82 -3.31 -13.36
C ALA A 129 2.00 -2.69 -12.58
N ILE A 130 3.25 -2.97 -12.97
CA ILE A 130 4.45 -2.36 -12.35
C ILE A 130 4.39 -0.83 -12.47
N VAL A 131 4.17 -0.34 -13.69
CA VAL A 131 4.18 1.11 -13.96
C VAL A 131 2.99 1.79 -13.29
N SER A 132 1.80 1.18 -13.30
CA SER A 132 0.61 1.74 -12.65
C SER A 132 0.73 1.79 -11.14
N ALA A 133 1.24 0.73 -10.52
CA ALA A 133 1.45 0.70 -9.08
C ALA A 133 2.52 1.73 -8.66
N SER A 134 3.58 1.90 -9.44
CA SER A 134 4.59 2.93 -9.20
C SER A 134 3.99 4.35 -9.30
N ALA A 135 3.22 4.62 -10.37
CA ALA A 135 2.54 5.89 -10.54
C ALA A 135 1.49 6.17 -9.44
N SER A 136 0.73 5.15 -9.02
CA SER A 136 -0.23 5.25 -7.92
C SER A 136 0.46 5.57 -6.59
N ASN A 137 1.61 4.95 -6.28
CA ASN A 137 2.36 5.26 -5.07
C ASN A 137 2.89 6.70 -5.08
N LEU A 138 3.43 7.18 -6.20
CA LEU A 138 3.85 8.57 -6.34
C LEU A 138 2.68 9.56 -6.19
N ALA A 139 1.55 9.27 -6.85
CA ALA A 139 0.34 10.08 -6.72
C ALA A 139 -0.19 10.06 -5.28
N GLY A 140 -0.14 8.90 -4.60
CA GLY A 140 -0.60 8.72 -3.23
C GLY A 140 0.13 9.58 -2.21
N VAL A 141 1.41 9.90 -2.43
CA VAL A 141 2.16 10.85 -1.57
C VAL A 141 1.45 12.19 -1.47
N VAL A 142 0.81 12.64 -2.55
CA VAL A 142 0.09 13.93 -2.62
C VAL A 142 -1.41 13.76 -2.39
N LEU A 143 -2.01 12.72 -2.97
CA LEU A 143 -3.46 12.52 -2.95
C LEU A 143 -3.97 12.01 -1.60
N THR A 144 -3.26 11.09 -0.94
CA THR A 144 -3.72 10.53 0.34
C THR A 144 -3.87 11.60 1.44
N PRO A 145 -2.93 12.55 1.62
CA PRO A 145 -3.12 13.66 2.57
C PRO A 145 -4.25 14.64 2.21
N LEU A 146 -4.68 14.70 0.95
CA LEU A 146 -5.80 15.56 0.52
C LEU A 146 -7.16 14.89 0.69
N LEU A 147 -7.18 13.56 0.83
CA LEU A 147 -8.40 12.76 0.96
C LEU A 147 -8.74 12.42 2.42
N VAL A 148 -7.79 12.62 3.34
CA VAL A 148 -7.94 12.48 4.80
C VAL A 148 -8.17 13.86 5.41
#